data_AF-W1PTE6-F1
#
_entry.id   AF-W1PTE6-F1
#
_cell.length_a   1.000
_cell.length_b   1.000
_cell.length_c   1.000
_cell.angle_alpha   90.00
_cell.angle_beta   90.00
_cell.angle_gamma   90.00
#
_symmetry.space_group_name_H-M   'P 1'
#
loop_
_entity.id
_entity.type
_entity.pdbx_description
1 polymer ?
#
loop_
_entity_poly.entity_id
_entity_poly.type
_entity_poly.pdbx_seq_one_letter_code
_entity_poly.pdbx_strand_id
1 'polypeptide(L)'
;MLPQLEEMRKRKVDRINQFSDVLGQIQKISREISGSTLHNSSKIIVDESDLSLRKLEEFHNQLQALQKEKSDRLKQVMEHMNS
;
A
#
# COMPACT_ATOMS: atom_id res chain seq x y z
N MET A 1 30.53 12.09 -16.78
CA MET A 1 29.38 12.00 -15.85
C MET A 1 29.80 11.15 -14.66
N LEU A 2 29.30 11.44 -13.44
CA LEU A 2 29.69 10.71 -12.22
C LEU A 2 28.78 9.47 -12.06
N PRO A 3 29.26 8.25 -12.36
CA PRO A 3 28.41 7.04 -12.39
C PRO A 3 27.75 6.74 -11.03
N GLN A 4 28.40 7.11 -9.93
CA GLN A 4 27.88 6.92 -8.57
C GLN A 4 26.64 7.77 -8.29
N LEU A 5 26.58 9.00 -8.82
CA LEU A 5 25.42 9.88 -8.62
C LEU A 5 24.19 9.37 -9.37
N GLU A 6 24.39 8.75 -10.53
CA GLU A 6 23.33 8.15 -11.33
C GLU A 6 22.75 6.90 -10.64
N GLU A 7 23.62 6.07 -10.06
CA GLU A 7 23.21 4.93 -9.24
C GLU A 7 22.40 5.37 -8.01
N MET A 8 22.82 6.43 -7.31
CA MET A 8 22.09 6.97 -6.15
C MET A 8 20.71 7.49 -6.55
N ARG A 9 20.59 8.17 -7.70
CA ARG A 9 19.30 8.62 -8.23
C ARG A 9 18.39 7.45 -8.57
N LYS A 10 18.93 6.41 -9.22
CA LYS A 10 18.17 5.20 -9.55
C LYS A 10 17.62 4.54 -8.29
N ARG A 11 18.45 4.35 -7.27
CA ARG A 11 18.01 3.80 -5.97
C ARG A 11 16.91 4.63 -5.32
N LYS A 12 16.98 5.97 -5.39
CA LYS A 12 15.92 6.84 -4.87
C LYS A 12 14.60 6.60 -5.61
N VAL A 13 14.63 6.52 -6.94
CA VAL A 13 13.43 6.26 -7.76
C VAL A 13 12.85 4.88 -7.47
N ASP A 14 13.68 3.85 -7.40
CA ASP A 14 13.24 2.50 -7.03
C ASP A 14 12.56 2.50 -5.66
N ARG A 15 13.07 3.29 -4.72
CA ARG A 15 12.48 3.44 -3.39
C ARG A 15 11.12 4.12 -3.44
N ILE A 16 10.98 5.21 -4.19
CA ILE A 16 9.69 5.90 -4.37
C ILE A 16 8.65 4.94 -4.97
N ASN A 17 9.06 4.15 -5.97
CA ASN A 17 8.17 3.17 -6.61
C ASN A 17 7.67 2.12 -5.61
N GLN A 18 8.55 1.61 -4.73
CA GLN A 18 8.15 0.68 -3.67
C GLN A 18 7.09 1.28 -2.74
N PHE A 19 7.30 2.52 -2.29
CA PHE A 19 6.32 3.21 -1.43
C PHE A 19 4.99 3.44 -2.17
N SER A 20 5.05 3.87 -3.43
CA SER A 20 3.85 4.12 -4.23
C SER A 20 3.04 2.83 -4.42
N ASP A 21 3.71 1.70 -4.64
CA ASP A 21 3.04 0.41 -4.80
C ASP A 21 2.31 0.00 -3.51
N VAL A 22 3.00 0.02 -2.37
CA VAL A 22 2.41 -0.37 -1.07
C VAL A 22 1.24 0.53 -0.70
N LEU A 23 1.38 1.86 -0.84
CA LEU A 23 0.29 2.80 -0.58
C LEU A 23 -0.90 2.59 -1.52
N GLY A 24 -0.64 2.25 -2.79
CA GLY A 24 -1.69 1.91 -3.74
C GLY A 24 -2.46 0.66 -3.35
N GLN A 25 -1.77 -0.36 -2.86
CA GLN A 25 -2.40 -1.57 -2.34
C GLN A 25 -3.23 -1.27 -1.08
N ILE A 26 -2.71 -0.48 -0.14
CA ILE A 26 -3.45 -0.05 1.06
C ILE A 26 -4.75 0.66 0.67
N GLN A 27 -4.67 1.65 -0.21
CA GLN A 27 -5.85 2.39 -0.67
C GLN A 27 -6.85 1.49 -1.41
N LYS A 28 -6.37 0.52 -2.20
CA LYS A 28 -7.22 -0.44 -2.89
C LYS A 28 -8.01 -1.30 -1.88
N ILE A 29 -7.31 -1.94 -0.94
CA ILE A 29 -7.95 -2.83 0.03
C ILE A 29 -8.86 -2.06 0.98
N SER A 30 -8.44 -0.88 1.46
CA SER A 30 -9.28 -0.02 2.30
C SER A 30 -10.61 0.34 1.61
N ARG A 31 -10.59 0.61 0.30
CA ARG A 31 -11.81 0.86 -0.49
C ARG A 31 -12.68 -0.38 -0.61
N GLU A 32 -12.08 -1.54 -0.89
CA GLU A 32 -12.79 -2.82 -0.97
C GLU A 32 -13.50 -3.16 0.36
N ILE A 33 -12.84 -2.90 1.49
CA ILE A 33 -13.39 -3.09 2.84
C ILE A 33 -14.51 -2.09 3.14
N SER A 34 -14.34 -0.82 2.76
CA SER A 34 -15.30 0.25 3.05
C SER A 34 -16.54 0.20 2.15
N GLY A 35 -16.52 -0.61 1.08
CA GLY A 35 -17.59 -0.66 0.08
C GLY A 35 -17.77 0.63 -0.71
N SER A 36 -16.81 1.56 -0.63
CA SER A 36 -16.89 2.85 -1.31
C SER A 36 -16.53 2.68 -2.78
N THR A 37 -17.56 2.75 -3.63
CA THR A 37 -17.44 2.77 -5.10
C THR A 37 -17.13 4.16 -5.64
N LEU A 38 -17.09 5.19 -4.77
CA LEU A 38 -16.85 6.55 -5.21
C LEU A 38 -15.43 6.63 -5.76
N HIS A 39 -15.37 6.87 -7.07
CA HIS A 39 -14.18 6.89 -7.91
C HIS A 39 -13.31 8.12 -7.64
N ASN A 40 -13.09 8.45 -6.36
CA ASN A 40 -12.15 9.46 -5.94
C ASN A 40 -10.76 8.88 -6.20
N SER A 41 -10.24 9.14 -7.40
CA SER A 41 -8.85 8.93 -7.78
C SER A 41 -7.97 9.86 -6.93
N SER A 42 -7.90 9.56 -5.63
CA SER A 42 -7.02 10.23 -4.70
C SER A 42 -5.63 9.79 -5.12
N LYS A 43 -4.91 10.67 -5.80
CA LYS A 43 -3.54 10.41 -6.25
C LYS A 43 -2.74 9.88 -5.06
N ILE A 44 -2.03 8.78 -5.24
CA ILE A 44 -1.10 8.28 -4.22
C ILE A 44 0.02 9.32 -4.11
N ILE A 45 0.10 9.98 -2.94
CA ILE A 45 1.16 10.93 -2.63
C ILE A 45 2.15 10.19 -1.74
N VAL A 46 3.34 9.92 -2.28
CA VAL A 46 4.46 9.40 -1.51
C VAL A 46 5.15 10.58 -0.83
N ASP A 47 5.37 10.48 0.47
CA ASP A 47 6.21 11.42 1.19
C ASP A 47 7.69 11.16 0.86
N GLU A 48 8.24 11.94 -0.07
CA GLU A 48 9.66 11.85 -0.44
C GLU A 48 10.63 12.29 0.67
N SER A 49 10.13 12.92 1.75
CA SER A 49 10.96 13.33 2.88
C SER A 49 11.33 12.17 3.80
N ASP A 50 10.53 11.09 3.83
CA ASP A 50 10.79 9.88 4.62
C ASP A 50 10.66 8.60 3.78
N LEU A 51 11.73 8.30 3.04
CA LEU A 51 11.88 7.06 2.27
C LEU A 51 12.60 5.94 3.06
N SER A 52 12.57 6.01 4.40
CA SER A 52 13.30 5.08 5.27
C SER A 52 12.78 3.64 5.19
N LEU A 53 13.60 2.67 5.60
CA LEU A 53 13.18 1.27 5.72
C LEU A 53 12.09 1.09 6.76
N ARG A 54 12.20 1.79 7.89
CA ARG A 54 11.21 1.78 8.97
C ARG A 54 9.84 2.23 8.49
N LYS A 55 9.77 3.33 7.71
CA LYS A 55 8.49 3.83 7.20
C LYS A 55 7.84 2.87 6.20
N LEU A 56 8.65 2.24 5.34
CA LEU A 56 8.13 1.23 4.42
C LEU A 56 7.58 0.00 5.16
N GLU A 57 8.28 -0.46 6.19
CA GLU A 57 7.83 -1.58 7.04
C GLU A 57 6.51 -1.24 7.75
N GLU A 58 6.35 -0.03 8.25
CA GLU A 58 5.09 0.44 8.83
C GLU A 58 3.93 0.33 7.83
N PHE A 59 4.15 0.74 6.57
CA PHE A 59 3.13 0.58 5.54
C PHE A 59 2.86 -0.89 5.19
N HIS A 60 3.89 -1.75 5.16
CA HIS A 60 3.68 -3.19 4.99
C HIS A 60 2.83 -3.80 6.12
N ASN A 61 3.07 -3.40 7.37
CA ASN A 61 2.29 -3.86 8.52
C ASN A 61 0.83 -3.41 8.41
N GLN A 62 0.59 -2.16 7.99
CA GLN A 62 -0.77 -1.67 7.72
C GLN A 62 -1.46 -2.47 6.60
N LEU A 63 -0.75 -2.73 5.50
CA LEU A 63 -1.26 -3.53 4.39
C LEU A 63 -1.66 -4.94 4.85
N GLN A 64 -0.80 -5.59 5.65
CA GLN A 64 -1.07 -6.93 6.18
C GLN A 64 -2.30 -6.94 7.11
N ALA A 65 -2.45 -5.93 7.97
CA ALA A 65 -3.62 -5.80 8.84
C ALA A 65 -4.92 -5.68 8.03
N LEU A 66 -4.93 -4.85 6.98
CA LEU A 66 -6.08 -4.69 6.08
C LEU A 66 -6.40 -5.98 5.31
N GLN A 67 -5.38 -6.68 4.80
CA GLN A 67 -5.58 -7.97 4.13
C GLN A 67 -6.23 -8.99 5.07
N LYS A 68 -5.78 -9.03 6.33
CA LYS A 68 -6.37 -9.90 7.36
C LYS A 68 -7.82 -9.52 7.64
N GLU A 69 -8.12 -8.25 7.87
CA GLU A 69 -9.49 -7.79 8.11
C GLU A 69 -10.43 -8.17 6.95
N LYS A 70 -10.00 -7.93 5.71
CA LYS A 70 -10.77 -8.31 4.52
C LYS A 70 -11.04 -9.83 4.50
N SER A 71 -10.03 -10.64 4.79
CA SER A 71 -10.17 -12.11 4.84
C SER A 71 -11.14 -12.54 5.94
N ASP A 72 -11.04 -11.96 7.13
CA ASP A 72 -11.90 -12.28 8.27
C ASP A 72 -13.37 -11.95 7.96
N ARG A 73 -13.63 -10.77 7.37
CA ARG A 73 -14.98 -10.38 6.92
C ARG A 73 -15.53 -11.31 5.84
N LEU A 74 -14.70 -11.72 4.87
CA LEU A 74 -15.12 -12.66 3.83
C LEU A 74 -15.48 -14.03 4.44
N LYS A 75 -14.67 -14.50 5.40
CA LYS A 75 -14.93 -15.75 6.12
C LYS A 75 -16.26 -15.71 6.86
N GLN A 76 -16.54 -14.63 7.60
CA GLN A 76 -17.82 -14.45 8.28
C GLN A 76 -19.01 -14.49 7.31
N VAL A 77 -18.93 -13.79 6.18
CA VAL A 77 -19.98 -13.80 5.16
C VAL A 77 -20.20 -15.22 4.62
N MET A 78 -19.14 -15.97 4.34
CA MET A 78 -19.26 -17.36 3.89
C MET A 78 -19.89 -18.27 4.94
N GLU A 79 -19.55 -18.11 6.23
CA GLU A 79 -20.16 -18.87 7.32
C GLU A 79 -21.67 -18.59 7.43
N HIS A 80 -22.08 -17.33 7.30
CA HIS A 80 -23.49 -16.94 7.30
C HIS A 80 -24.28 -17.45 6.08
N MET A 81 -23.65 -17.63 4.93
CA MET A 81 -24.31 -18.15 3.72
C MET A 81 -24.43 -19.68 3.70
N ASN A 82 -23.58 -20.39 4.45
CA ASN A 82 -23.59 -21.84 4.55
C ASN A 82 -24.36 -22.37 5.78
N SER A 83 -24.97 -21.45 6.56
CA SER A 83 -25.85 -21.75 7.70
C SER A 83 -27.31 -21.66 7.28
#